data_AF-A0A2E8GHL3-F1
#
_entry.id   AF-A0A2E8GHL3-F1
#
_cell.length_a   1.000
_cell.length_b   1.000
_cell.length_c   1.000
_cell.angle_alpha   90.00
_cell.angle_beta   90.00
_cell.angle_gamma   90.00
#
_symmetry.space_group_name_H-M   'P 1'
#
loop_
_entity.id
_entity.type
_entity.pdbx_description
1 polymer ?
#
loop_
_entity_poly.entity_id
_entity_poly.type
_entity_poly.pdbx_seq_one_letter_code
_entity_poly.pdbx_strand_id
1 'polypeptide(L)'
;MGLIARAIEAAGVPTLSMSSARDITRSARPTRSVYLDYPLGHTAGRPNERELNASIMRDTLSAFESLTEPGAMAHLDYRWSDNDDWKDKVFTPVEPSDSAGESSEYDDDRVERHETPQYQNEDDHAAAARTHDSEECLVCAGIDY
;
A
#
# COMPACT_ATOMS: atom_id res chain seq x y z
N MET A 1 8.17 3.90 0.06
CA MET A 1 9.06 4.06 1.23
C MET A 1 10.47 3.49 1.09
N GLY A 2 10.79 2.65 0.08
CA GLY A 2 12.12 2.01 -0.01
C GLY A 2 13.32 2.97 -0.17
N LEU A 3 13.17 4.06 -0.94
CA LEU A 3 14.25 5.03 -1.15
C LEU A 3 14.65 5.78 0.13
N ILE A 4 13.66 6.23 0.91
CA ILE A 4 13.90 6.95 2.17
C ILE A 4 14.55 6.02 3.19
N ALA A 5 14.04 4.79 3.34
CA ALA A 5 14.61 3.80 4.25
C ALA A 5 16.11 3.55 3.96
N ARG A 6 16.49 3.42 2.68
CA ARG A 6 17.90 3.27 2.28
C ARG A 6 18.76 4.47 2.65
N ALA A 7 18.26 5.69 2.47
CA ALA A 7 18.98 6.90 2.86
C ALA A 7 19.20 6.96 4.37
N ILE A 8 18.20 6.57 5.17
CA ILE A 8 18.29 6.50 6.63
C ILE A 8 19.30 5.43 7.08
N GLU A 9 19.31 4.25 6.45
CA GLU A 9 20.31 3.22 6.74
C GLU A 9 21.72 3.63 6.37
N ALA A 10 21.90 4.34 5.25
CA ALA A 10 23.19 4.90 4.87
C ALA A 10 23.71 5.93 5.90
N ALA A 11 22.82 6.57 6.66
CA ALA A 11 23.16 7.44 7.78
C ALA A 11 23.42 6.69 9.10
N GLY A 12 23.42 5.35 9.09
CA GLY A 12 23.71 4.51 10.26
C GLY A 12 22.50 4.21 11.14
N VAL A 13 21.28 4.54 10.71
CA VAL A 13 20.05 4.25 11.45
C VAL A 13 19.34 3.06 10.78
N PRO A 14 19.30 1.87 11.40
CA PRO A 14 18.72 0.69 10.76
C PRO A 14 17.18 0.80 10.69
N THR A 15 16.58 0.30 9.60
CA THR A 15 15.14 0.47 9.33
C THR A 15 14.49 -0.84 8.92
N LEU A 16 13.16 -0.90 9.11
CA LEU A 16 12.31 -1.98 8.63
C LEU A 16 10.92 -1.44 8.32
N SER A 17 10.34 -1.93 7.23
CA SER A 17 8.97 -1.59 6.83
C SER A 17 8.00 -2.69 7.24
N MET A 18 6.94 -2.34 7.96
CA MET A 18 5.77 -3.21 8.12
C MET A 18 4.84 -2.98 6.95
N SER A 19 4.27 -4.05 6.37
CA SER A 19 3.43 -3.93 5.18
C SER A 19 2.35 -5.00 5.08
N SER A 20 1.23 -4.63 4.46
CA SER A 20 0.16 -5.55 4.05
C SER A 20 0.08 -5.76 2.54
N ALA A 21 0.97 -5.15 1.75
CA ALA A 21 0.99 -5.27 0.28
C ALA A 21 2.29 -5.94 -0.17
N ARG A 22 2.32 -7.28 -0.17
CA ARG A 22 3.55 -8.07 -0.31
C ARG A 22 4.33 -7.79 -1.60
N ASP A 23 3.65 -7.87 -2.74
CA ASP A 23 4.21 -7.71 -4.08
C ASP A 23 4.65 -6.25 -4.34
N ILE A 24 3.81 -5.29 -3.98
CA ILE A 24 4.12 -3.85 -4.04
C ILE A 24 5.34 -3.52 -3.17
N THR A 25 5.42 -4.10 -1.98
CA THR A 25 6.55 -3.88 -1.07
C THR A 25 7.84 -4.47 -1.63
N ARG A 26 7.78 -5.66 -2.22
CA ARG A 26 8.93 -6.28 -2.88
C ARG A 26 9.40 -5.46 -4.08
N SER A 27 8.49 -4.92 -4.89
CA SER A 27 8.85 -4.10 -6.05
C SER A 27 9.51 -2.78 -5.65
N ALA A 28 9.08 -2.19 -4.52
CA ALA A 28 9.69 -1.00 -3.93
C ALA A 28 11.10 -1.24 -3.34
N ARG A 29 11.53 -2.50 -3.18
CA ARG A 29 12.86 -2.92 -2.70
C ARG A 29 13.33 -2.18 -1.43
N PRO A 30 12.58 -2.21 -0.30
CA PRO A 30 13.05 -1.67 0.98
C PRO A 30 14.29 -2.42 1.47
N THR A 31 14.96 -1.88 2.50
CA THR A 31 16.12 -2.52 3.11
C THR A 31 15.73 -3.81 3.81
N ARG A 32 14.69 -3.77 4.66
CA ARG A 32 14.08 -4.92 5.35
C ARG A 32 12.58 -4.71 5.45
N SER A 33 11.82 -5.80 5.50
CA SER A 33 10.38 -5.72 5.69
C SER A 33 9.80 -6.90 6.46
N VAL A 34 8.66 -6.67 7.12
CA VAL A 34 7.74 -7.73 7.51
C VAL A 34 6.44 -7.58 6.75
N TYR A 35 5.85 -8.71 6.40
CA TYR A 35 4.53 -8.79 5.78
C TYR A 35 3.53 -9.38 6.76
N LEU A 36 2.39 -8.70 6.91
CA LEU A 36 1.23 -9.12 7.67
C LEU A 36 0.02 -9.12 6.74
N ASP A 37 -0.66 -10.25 6.57
CA ASP A 37 -1.77 -10.39 5.61
C ASP A 37 -3.10 -9.85 6.16
N TYR A 38 -3.10 -8.56 6.50
CA TYR A 38 -4.21 -7.81 7.08
C TYR A 38 -4.66 -6.71 6.10
N PRO A 39 -5.85 -6.12 6.24
CA PRO A 39 -6.24 -4.94 5.46
C PRO A 39 -5.20 -3.83 5.53
N LEU A 40 -5.11 -3.02 4.47
CA LEU A 40 -4.28 -1.82 4.49
C LEU A 40 -4.70 -0.92 5.67
N GLY A 41 -3.72 -0.30 6.33
CA GLY A 41 -3.94 0.46 7.57
C GLY A 41 -3.82 -0.35 8.86
N HIS A 42 -3.84 -1.69 8.79
CA HIS A 42 -3.81 -2.58 9.95
C HIS A 42 -2.50 -3.35 10.10
N THR A 43 -1.39 -2.80 9.61
CA THR A 43 -0.06 -3.44 9.61
C THR A 43 0.51 -3.71 11.01
N ALA A 44 -0.07 -3.11 12.05
CA ALA A 44 0.31 -3.31 13.46
C ALA A 44 -0.71 -4.15 14.26
N GLY A 45 -1.71 -4.72 13.59
CA GLY A 45 -2.74 -5.59 14.18
C GLY A 45 -4.14 -4.98 14.18
N ARG A 46 -5.07 -5.66 14.87
CA ARG A 46 -6.50 -5.31 14.89
C ARG A 46 -6.78 -4.13 15.83
N PRO A 47 -7.81 -3.31 15.55
CA PRO A 47 -8.27 -2.29 16.47
C PRO A 47 -8.62 -2.89 17.83
N ASN A 48 -8.27 -2.20 18.91
CA ASN A 48 -8.63 -2.58 20.28
C ASN A 48 -8.09 -3.94 20.79
N GLU A 49 -7.20 -4.61 20.05
CA GLU A 49 -6.56 -5.87 20.48
C GLU A 49 -5.11 -5.65 20.93
N ARG A 50 -4.93 -5.03 22.11
CA ARG A 50 -3.62 -4.61 22.60
C ARG A 50 -2.61 -5.74 22.70
N GLU A 51 -3.01 -6.91 23.18
CA GLU A 51 -2.15 -8.08 23.36
C GLU A 51 -1.70 -8.65 22.01
N LEU A 52 -2.59 -8.68 21.01
CA LEU A 52 -2.27 -9.07 19.64
C LEU A 52 -1.28 -8.08 19.03
N ASN A 53 -1.58 -6.79 19.11
CA ASN A 53 -0.73 -5.73 18.53
C ASN A 53 0.67 -5.76 19.13
N ALA A 54 0.76 -5.99 20.45
CA ALA A 54 2.05 -6.16 21.12
C ALA A 54 2.81 -7.41 20.64
N SER A 55 2.10 -8.51 20.34
CA SER A 55 2.72 -9.75 19.83
C SER A 55 3.25 -9.57 18.41
N ILE A 56 2.46 -8.95 17.53
CA ILE A 56 2.88 -8.56 16.17
C ILE A 56 4.12 -7.68 16.21
N MET A 57 4.16 -6.69 17.12
CA MET A 57 5.33 -5.82 17.27
C MET A 57 6.56 -6.57 17.78
N ARG A 58 6.42 -7.50 18.73
CA ARG A 58 7.53 -8.33 19.21
C ARG A 58 8.10 -9.21 18.10
N ASP A 59 7.24 -9.83 17.31
CA ASP A 59 7.68 -10.68 16.19
C ASP A 59 8.31 -9.84 15.08
N THR A 60 7.81 -8.63 14.84
CA THR A 60 8.42 -7.65 13.93
C THR A 60 9.83 -7.27 14.37
N LEU A 61 10.02 -6.99 15.66
CA LEU A 61 11.35 -6.68 16.21
C LEU A 61 12.28 -7.90 16.20
N SER A 62 11.74 -9.10 16.42
CA SER A 62 12.52 -10.34 16.29
C SER A 62 12.93 -10.59 14.83
N ALA A 63 12.06 -10.28 13.87
CA ALA A 63 12.39 -10.32 12.45
C ALA A 63 13.45 -9.27 12.09
N PHE A 64 13.40 -8.08 12.70
CA PHE A 64 14.43 -7.05 12.49
C PHE A 64 15.85 -7.54 12.83
N GLU A 65 15.98 -8.31 13.91
CA GLU A 65 17.26 -8.89 14.33
C GLU A 65 17.74 -10.03 13.43
N SER A 66 16.83 -10.77 12.81
CA SER A 66 17.17 -11.93 11.96
C SER A 66 17.34 -11.60 10.47
N LEU A 67 16.71 -10.53 9.97
CA LEU A 67 16.83 -10.11 8.58
C LEU A 67 18.13 -9.31 8.38
N THR A 68 19.13 -9.93 7.76
CA THR A 68 20.45 -9.31 7.50
C THR A 68 20.64 -8.85 6.06
N GLU A 69 19.86 -9.38 5.12
CA GLU A 69 20.03 -9.12 3.69
C GLU A 69 19.14 -7.96 3.20
N PRO A 70 19.66 -7.05 2.36
CA PRO A 70 18.85 -6.02 1.72
C PRO A 70 17.70 -6.62 0.89
N GLY A 71 16.49 -6.11 1.09
CA GLY A 71 15.27 -6.62 0.43
C GLY A 71 14.67 -7.85 1.09
N ALA A 72 15.25 -8.35 2.18
CA ALA A 72 14.69 -9.48 2.90
C ALA A 72 13.31 -9.15 3.51
N MET A 73 12.45 -10.16 3.55
CA MET A 73 11.08 -10.04 4.00
C MET A 73 10.69 -11.25 4.86
N ALA A 74 10.30 -11.00 6.11
CA ALA A 74 9.66 -12.01 6.95
C ALA A 74 8.13 -11.96 6.76
N HIS A 75 7.47 -13.09 6.95
CA HIS A 75 6.02 -13.21 6.94
C HIS A 75 5.57 -13.52 8.36
N LEU A 76 4.59 -12.78 8.88
CA LEU A 76 4.03 -13.02 10.20
C LEU A 76 2.78 -13.90 10.09
N ASP A 77 2.70 -14.96 10.90
CA ASP A 77 1.66 -16.00 10.81
C ASP A 77 0.37 -15.65 11.57
N TYR A 78 -0.05 -14.38 11.52
CA TYR A 78 -1.31 -13.92 12.11
C TYR A 78 -2.41 -13.90 11.07
N ARG A 79 -3.66 -14.11 11.50
CA ARG A 79 -4.85 -14.11 10.64
C ARG A 79 -5.82 -13.02 11.05
N TRP A 80 -6.30 -12.25 10.06
CA TRP A 80 -7.29 -11.20 10.26
C TRP A 80 -8.62 -11.77 10.76
N SER A 81 -9.08 -12.84 10.12
CA SER A 81 -10.30 -13.58 10.43
C SER A 81 -10.10 -15.08 10.18
N ASP A 82 -11.10 -15.89 10.52
CA ASP A 82 -11.06 -17.35 10.34
C ASP A 82 -10.98 -17.75 8.85
N ASN A 83 -11.54 -16.91 7.96
CA ASN A 83 -11.54 -17.07 6.52
C ASN A 83 -11.06 -15.79 5.80
N ASP A 84 -10.96 -15.84 4.48
CA ASP A 84 -10.43 -14.77 3.63
C ASP A 84 -11.52 -13.88 2.99
N ASP A 85 -12.80 -14.03 3.37
CA ASP A 85 -13.94 -13.31 2.79
C ASP A 85 -13.83 -11.78 2.94
N TRP A 86 -13.02 -11.31 3.90
CA TRP A 86 -12.73 -9.89 4.07
C TRP A 86 -11.97 -9.29 2.88
N LYS A 87 -11.17 -10.09 2.16
CA LYS A 87 -10.37 -9.62 1.02
C LYS A 87 -11.27 -9.09 -0.08
N ASP A 88 -12.39 -9.77 -0.33
CA ASP A 88 -13.37 -9.37 -1.34
C ASP A 88 -14.02 -8.01 -1.02
N LYS A 89 -14.11 -7.64 0.27
CA LYS A 89 -14.71 -6.37 0.72
C LYS A 89 -13.75 -5.20 0.62
N VAL A 90 -12.48 -5.40 0.95
CA VAL A 90 -11.48 -4.31 1.02
C VAL A 90 -10.81 -4.00 -0.33
N PHE A 91 -10.93 -4.88 -1.31
CA PHE A 91 -10.34 -4.71 -2.65
C PHE A 91 -11.35 -4.33 -3.73
N THR A 92 -12.66 -4.40 -3.43
CA THR A 92 -13.72 -4.10 -4.40
C THR A 92 -14.24 -2.68 -4.17
N PRO A 93 -14.15 -1.77 -5.17
CA PRO A 93 -14.80 -0.47 -5.12
C PRO A 93 -16.26 -0.59 -4.71
N VAL A 94 -16.69 0.20 -3.73
CA VAL A 94 -18.12 0.22 -3.36
C VAL A 94 -18.88 1.03 -4.39
N GLU A 95 -19.88 0.41 -5.03
CA GLU A 95 -20.80 1.13 -5.89
C GLU A 95 -21.64 2.12 -5.07
N PRO A 96 -21.88 3.35 -5.55
CA PRO A 96 -22.65 4.35 -4.81
C PRO A 96 -24.04 3.86 -4.36
N SER A 97 -24.65 2.92 -5.09
CA SER A 97 -25.94 2.32 -4.75
C SER A 97 -25.90 1.38 -3.54
N ASP A 98 -24.73 0.81 -3.23
CA ASP A 98 -24.56 -0.23 -2.22
C ASP A 98 -24.17 0.35 -0.85
N SER A 99 -23.88 1.66 -0.80
CA SER A 99 -23.57 2.44 0.40
C SER A 99 -24.76 2.66 1.36
N ALA A 100 -25.95 2.15 1.02
CA ALA A 100 -27.17 2.28 1.83
C ALA A 100 -27.34 1.20 2.92
N GLY A 101 -26.43 0.21 3.00
CA GLY A 101 -26.36 -0.80 4.06
C GLY A 101 -25.42 -0.42 5.22
N GLU A 102 -25.32 -1.27 6.25
CA GLU A 102 -24.29 -1.15 7.30
C GLU A 102 -22.91 -1.11 6.64
N SER A 103 -22.34 0.09 6.47
CA SER A 103 -20.99 0.30 5.96
C SER A 103 -20.03 -0.53 6.80
N SER A 104 -19.30 -1.44 6.18
CA SER A 104 -18.23 -2.10 6.92
C SER A 104 -17.16 -1.05 7.21
N GLU A 105 -16.50 -1.10 8.37
CA GLU A 105 -15.44 -0.14 8.74
C GLU A 105 -14.28 -0.10 7.71
N TYR A 106 -14.26 -1.02 6.74
CA TYR A 106 -13.16 -1.27 5.81
C TYR A 106 -13.58 -1.20 4.33
N ASP A 107 -14.66 -0.49 4.03
CA ASP A 107 -15.14 -0.31 2.65
C ASP A 107 -14.14 0.52 1.80
N ASP A 108 -13.95 0.11 0.56
CA ASP A 108 -13.03 0.76 -0.38
C ASP A 108 -13.71 1.93 -1.10
N ASP A 109 -13.50 3.15 -0.58
CA ASP A 109 -14.04 4.40 -1.16
C ASP A 109 -13.40 4.80 -2.50
N ARG A 110 -12.47 4.00 -3.04
CA ARG A 110 -11.88 4.28 -4.35
C ARG A 110 -12.91 4.07 -5.45
N VAL A 111 -12.94 4.99 -6.40
CA VAL A 111 -13.72 4.84 -7.64
C VAL A 111 -13.06 3.85 -8.60
N GLU A 112 -13.84 3.32 -9.55
CA GLU A 112 -13.33 2.49 -10.63
C GLU A 112 -12.18 3.17 -11.37
N ARG A 113 -11.16 2.39 -11.73
CA ARG A 113 -10.07 2.87 -12.57
C ARG A 113 -10.52 2.86 -14.02
N HIS A 114 -10.72 4.04 -14.60
CA HIS A 114 -11.05 4.19 -16.01
C HIS A 114 -9.79 4.24 -16.88
N GLU A 115 -9.89 3.72 -18.11
CA GLU A 115 -8.86 3.89 -19.14
C GLU A 115 -8.77 5.35 -19.63
N THR A 116 -9.88 6.09 -19.52
CA THR A 116 -9.93 7.51 -19.84
C THR A 116 -9.29 8.34 -18.72
N PRO A 117 -8.32 9.23 -19.02
CA PRO A 117 -7.74 10.13 -18.04
C PRO A 117 -8.81 10.95 -17.31
N GLN A 118 -8.73 10.99 -15.99
CA GLN A 118 -9.63 11.76 -15.13
C GLN A 118 -8.93 13.06 -14.71
N TYR A 119 -9.62 14.19 -14.84
CA TYR A 119 -9.09 15.51 -14.51
C TYR A 119 -9.88 16.10 -13.34
N GLN A 120 -9.20 16.87 -12.48
CA GLN A 120 -9.85 17.50 -11.35
C GLN A 120 -10.85 18.59 -11.80
N ASN A 121 -10.60 19.24 -12.94
CA ASN A 121 -11.52 20.19 -13.60
C ASN A 121 -11.27 20.29 -15.12
N GLU A 122 -12.11 21.06 -15.81
CA GLU A 122 -12.01 21.35 -17.25
C GLU A 122 -10.72 22.10 -17.63
N ASP A 123 -10.23 22.99 -16.76
CA ASP A 123 -8.99 23.74 -17.02
C ASP A 123 -7.77 22.80 -17.05
N ASP A 124 -7.76 21.79 -16.18
CA ASP A 124 -6.73 20.73 -16.15
C ASP A 124 -6.79 19.87 -17.41
N HIS A 125 -8.00 19.50 -17.86
CA HIS A 125 -8.21 18.79 -19.13
C HIS A 125 -7.68 19.61 -20.32
N ALA A 126 -8.02 20.90 -20.38
CA ALA A 126 -7.55 21.80 -21.43
C ALA A 126 -6.02 22.01 -21.37
N ALA A 127 -5.44 22.10 -20.17
CA ALA A 127 -4.00 22.21 -19.98
C ALA A 127 -3.25 20.95 -20.43
N ALA A 128 -3.78 19.77 -20.11
CA ALA A 128 -3.25 18.51 -20.59
C ALA A 128 -3.35 18.42 -22.12
N ALA A 129 -4.51 18.70 -22.70
CA ALA A 129 -4.70 18.72 -24.15
C ALA A 129 -3.68 19.64 -24.84
N ARG A 130 -3.52 20.89 -24.36
CA ARG A 130 -2.52 21.83 -24.90
C ARG A 130 -1.07 21.34 -24.78
N THR A 131 -0.75 20.60 -23.72
CA THR A 131 0.61 20.09 -23.48
C THR A 131 0.91 18.86 -24.34
N HIS A 132 -0.13 18.11 -24.73
CA HIS A 132 -0.05 16.86 -25.48
C HIS A 132 -0.37 16.99 -26.98
N ASP A 133 -0.91 18.12 -27.42
CA ASP A 133 -1.31 18.40 -28.82
C ASP A 133 -0.17 18.23 -29.84
N SER A 134 1.09 18.32 -29.39
CA SER A 134 2.27 18.10 -30.23
C SER A 134 3.05 16.82 -29.91
N GLU A 135 2.52 15.92 -29.08
CA GLU A 135 3.14 14.65 -28.65
C GLU A 135 4.52 14.78 -27.96
N GLU A 136 4.97 16.01 -27.68
CA GLU A 136 6.27 16.31 -27.07
C GLU A 136 6.12 16.79 -25.62
N CYS A 137 5.36 16.06 -24.80
CA CYS A 137 5.36 16.35 -23.36
C CYS A 137 6.73 15.97 -22.77
N LEU A 138 7.63 16.95 -22.64
CA LEU A 138 8.97 16.79 -22.04
C LEU A 138 8.94 16.26 -20.59
N VAL A 139 7.80 16.37 -19.92
CA VAL A 139 7.57 15.86 -18.55
C VAL A 139 7.10 14.40 -18.55
N CYS A 140 6.40 13.98 -19.61
CA CYS A 140 5.71 12.69 -19.69
C CYS A 140 6.56 11.60 -20.36
N ALA A 141 7.89 11.75 -20.30
CA ALA A 141 8.84 10.85 -20.95
C ALA A 141 8.55 9.37 -20.59
N GLY A 142 8.22 8.56 -21.60
CA GLY A 142 7.96 7.13 -21.47
C GLY A 142 6.51 6.69 -21.60
N ILE A 143 5.59 7.59 -21.95
CA ILE A 143 4.24 7.23 -22.44
C ILE A 143 4.26 7.35 -23.97
N ASP A 144 4.35 6.22 -24.65
CA ASP A 144 4.14 6.16 -26.10
C ASP A 144 2.63 6.34 -26.35
N TYR A 145 2.27 7.29 -27.23
CA TYR A 145 0.89 7.48 -27.73
C TYR A 145 0.55 6.49 -28.85
#